data_AF-A0A250G705-F1
#
_entry.id   AF-A0A250G705-F1
#
_cell.length_a   1.000
_cell.length_b   1.000
_cell.length_c   1.000
_cell.angle_alpha   90.00
_cell.angle_beta   90.00
_cell.angle_gamma   90.00
#
_symmetry.space_group_name_H-M   'P 1'
#
loop_
_entity.id
_entity.type
_entity.pdbx_description
1 polymer ?
#
loop_
_entity_poly.entity_id
_entity_poly.type
_entity_poly.pdbx_seq_one_letter_code
_entity_poly.pdbx_strand_id
1 'polypeptide(L)'
;MNIYDLYSQLYLRKNMFKLNYEITKEDNYVTLSFNADSYDIFIALRLQFDSVLRWSNFSYLLKNEIHKNIYRLITNDLLKYYKEDDLILTARDFYQNSYSFSQDIQNQEELEIYLSEFLKCVKFYETEIFPKLTDIRFLAEFVGSVPFENNLEIVVGGTYPVTIFKKLAILKWGNHPRYEEYKQGLATFIEEDFLDPKYQQEAPLYKKGFEKLIYHLENEPNPFL
;
A
#
# COMPACT_ATOMS: atom_id res chain seq x y z
N MET A 1 -12.59 7.24 31.91
CA MET A 1 -12.66 8.69 31.69
C MET A 1 -13.17 8.86 30.27
N ASN A 2 -14.29 9.55 30.06
CA ASN A 2 -14.84 9.69 28.71
C ASN A 2 -14.31 10.97 28.03
N ILE A 3 -14.66 11.19 26.76
CA ILE A 3 -14.19 12.36 26.02
C ILE A 3 -14.71 13.70 26.56
N TYR A 4 -15.86 13.72 27.24
CA TYR A 4 -16.36 14.90 27.95
C TYR A 4 -15.52 15.21 29.18
N ASP A 5 -15.08 14.19 29.92
CA ASP A 5 -14.20 14.34 31.07
C ASP A 5 -12.83 14.87 30.63
N LEU A 6 -12.28 14.34 29.54
CA LEU A 6 -11.01 14.80 28.97
C LEU A 6 -11.09 16.27 28.52
N TYR A 7 -12.12 16.64 27.77
CA TYR A 7 -12.35 18.03 27.35
C TYR A 7 -12.46 18.95 28.56
N SER A 8 -13.23 18.57 29.57
CA SER A 8 -13.44 19.35 30.79
C SER A 8 -12.13 19.54 31.57
N GLN A 9 -11.30 18.50 31.69
CA GLN A 9 -10.00 18.61 32.36
C GLN A 9 -9.01 19.49 31.60
N LEU A 10 -8.94 19.37 30.26
CA LEU A 10 -8.07 20.22 29.44
C LEU A 10 -8.53 21.68 29.49
N TYR A 11 -9.84 21.93 29.47
CA TYR A 11 -10.41 23.27 29.59
C TYR A 11 -10.13 23.91 30.96
N LEU A 12 -10.29 23.15 32.05
CA LEU A 12 -9.97 23.61 33.41
C LEU A 12 -8.48 23.93 33.58
N ARG A 13 -7.61 23.23 32.85
CA ARG A 13 -6.16 23.41 32.87
C ARG A 13 -5.63 24.33 31.76
N LYS A 14 -6.50 25.05 31.05
CA LYS A 14 -6.10 25.87 29.89
C LYS A 14 -5.01 26.90 30.20
N ASN A 15 -4.97 27.37 31.44
CA ASN A 15 -3.98 28.36 31.91
C ASN A 15 -2.62 27.75 32.31
N MET A 16 -2.43 26.42 32.25
CA MET A 16 -1.14 25.80 32.56
C MET A 16 -0.07 26.05 31.49
N PHE A 17 -0.49 26.26 30.24
CA PHE A 17 0.43 26.57 29.15
C PHE A 17 0.43 28.08 28.91
N LYS A 18 1.61 28.70 28.84
CA LYS A 18 1.79 30.13 28.50
C LYS A 18 1.57 30.40 27.00
N LEU A 19 0.65 29.68 26.37
CA LEU A 19 0.33 29.78 24.95
C LEU A 19 -1.16 30.11 24.82
N ASN A 20 -1.51 30.96 23.87
CA ASN A 20 -2.91 31.20 23.51
C ASN A 20 -3.36 30.07 22.59
N TYR A 21 -4.34 29.28 23.03
CA TYR A 21 -4.93 28.21 22.23
C TYR A 21 -6.41 28.02 22.54
N GLU A 22 -7.13 27.53 21.56
CA GLU A 22 -8.53 27.15 21.66
C GLU A 22 -8.67 25.64 21.77
N ILE A 23 -9.69 25.19 22.51
CA ILE A 23 -9.99 23.78 22.68
C ILE A 23 -11.39 23.56 22.13
N THR A 24 -11.51 22.72 21.11
CA THR A 24 -12.80 22.29 20.55
C THR A 24 -12.96 20.79 20.71
N LYS A 25 -14.22 20.35 20.70
CA LYS A 25 -14.58 18.94 20.77
C LYS A 25 -15.50 18.61 19.60
N GLU A 26 -15.17 17.54 18.90
CA GLU A 26 -15.97 16.97 17.80
C GLU A 26 -16.02 15.47 18.01
N ASP A 27 -17.20 14.85 17.99
CA ASP A 27 -17.46 13.41 18.19
C ASP A 27 -16.43 12.65 19.04
N ASN A 28 -15.36 12.16 18.40
CA ASN A 28 -14.31 11.31 18.99
C ASN A 28 -12.96 12.01 19.23
N TYR A 29 -12.87 13.32 19.05
CA TYR A 29 -11.64 14.10 19.16
C TYR A 29 -11.79 15.34 20.04
N VAL A 30 -10.69 15.68 20.70
CA VAL A 30 -10.45 17.02 21.26
C VAL A 30 -9.34 17.66 20.44
N THR A 31 -9.60 18.84 19.90
CA THR A 31 -8.64 19.58 19.07
C THR A 31 -8.10 20.77 19.85
N LEU A 32 -6.78 20.91 19.86
CA LEU A 32 -6.07 22.08 20.36
C LEU A 32 -5.62 22.93 19.16
N SER A 33 -6.12 24.16 19.07
CA SER A 33 -5.82 25.10 17.99
C SER A 33 -4.96 26.25 18.51
N PHE A 34 -3.73 26.36 18.04
CA PHE A 34 -2.83 27.45 18.35
C PHE A 34 -2.80 28.41 17.18
N ASN A 35 -3.35 29.61 17.37
CA ASN A 35 -3.43 30.62 16.33
C ASN A 35 -2.35 31.68 16.58
N ALA A 36 -1.44 31.86 15.63
CA ALA A 36 -0.46 32.93 15.60
C ALA A 36 -0.64 33.79 14.34
N ASP A 37 0.01 34.95 14.28
CA ASP A 37 -0.08 35.86 13.12
C ASP A 37 0.46 35.21 11.84
N SER A 38 1.49 34.37 11.97
CA SER A 38 2.21 33.75 10.86
C SER A 38 1.83 32.30 10.58
N TYR A 39 1.16 31.61 11.50
CA TYR A 39 0.82 30.20 11.36
C TYR A 39 -0.32 29.78 12.29
N ASP A 40 -0.95 28.65 11.95
CA ASP A 40 -1.84 27.91 12.85
C ASP A 40 -1.31 26.48 13.06
N ILE A 41 -1.43 25.97 14.28
CA ILE A 41 -1.15 24.57 14.62
C ILE A 41 -2.43 23.95 15.16
N PHE A 42 -2.83 22.80 14.60
CA PHE A 42 -3.93 22.01 15.13
C PHE A 42 -3.43 20.64 15.58
N ILE A 43 -3.73 20.29 16.83
CA ILE A 43 -3.41 18.98 17.41
C ILE A 43 -4.71 18.30 17.77
N ALA A 44 -5.03 17.21 17.05
CA ALA A 44 -6.18 16.38 17.38
C ALA A 44 -5.75 15.24 18.30
N LEU A 45 -6.47 15.10 19.40
CA LEU A 45 -6.31 14.06 20.41
C LEU A 45 -7.55 13.18 20.43
N ARG A 46 -7.36 11.86 20.36
CA ARG A 46 -8.43 10.87 20.52
C ARG A 46 -8.23 10.13 21.83
N LEU A 47 -9.32 9.96 22.57
CA LEU A 47 -9.35 9.03 23.69
C LEU A 47 -9.77 7.65 23.17
N GLN A 48 -8.93 6.64 23.42
CA GLN A 48 -9.24 5.23 23.15
C GLN A 48 -9.36 4.49 24.48
N PHE A 49 -10.32 3.55 24.56
CA PHE A 49 -10.51 2.66 25.71
C PHE A 49 -10.64 3.41 27.06
N ASP A 50 -11.27 4.59 27.07
CA ASP A 50 -11.51 5.43 28.26
C ASP A 50 -10.28 5.82 29.10
N SER A 51 -9.07 5.58 28.59
CA SER A 51 -7.83 5.68 29.36
C SER A 51 -6.57 5.94 28.55
N VAL A 52 -6.58 5.69 27.23
CA VAL A 52 -5.42 5.87 26.36
C VAL A 52 -5.60 7.11 25.49
N LEU A 53 -4.83 8.16 25.76
CA LEU A 53 -4.78 9.34 24.91
C LEU A 53 -3.85 9.06 23.72
N ARG A 54 -4.39 9.01 22.51
CA ARG A 54 -3.60 8.93 21.28
C ARG A 54 -3.61 10.24 20.52
N TRP A 55 -2.46 10.58 19.96
CA TRP A 55 -2.35 11.58 18.93
C TRP A 55 -2.96 11.03 17.64
N SER A 56 -4.01 11.68 17.14
CA SER A 56 -4.75 11.22 15.97
C SER A 56 -4.36 11.97 14.71
N ASN A 57 -4.10 13.28 14.82
CA ASN A 57 -3.67 14.09 13.70
C ASN A 57 -2.91 15.34 14.14
N PHE A 58 -2.10 15.86 13.23
CA PHE A 58 -1.45 17.16 13.34
C PHE A 58 -1.54 17.85 12.00
N SER A 59 -1.94 19.11 12.02
CA SER A 59 -1.81 19.99 10.88
C SER A 59 -1.11 21.27 11.29
N TYR A 60 -0.25 21.72 10.39
CA TYR A 60 0.41 23.01 10.46
C TYR A 60 0.03 23.80 9.22
N LEU A 61 -0.38 25.05 9.43
CA LEU A 61 -0.77 25.96 8.37
C LEU A 61 0.09 27.22 8.43
N LEU A 62 0.75 27.57 7.33
CA LEU A 62 1.47 28.84 7.21
C LEU A 62 0.54 29.92 6.63
N LYS A 63 0.45 31.06 7.32
CA LYS A 63 -0.39 32.20 6.88
C LYS A 63 0.37 33.13 5.93
N ASN A 64 -0.38 33.76 5.03
CA ASN A 64 0.02 34.96 4.27
C ASN A 64 1.37 34.86 3.51
N GLU A 65 2.20 35.89 3.65
CA GLU A 65 3.40 36.19 2.84
C GLU A 65 4.49 35.10 2.95
N ILE A 66 4.57 34.38 4.06
CA ILE A 66 5.53 33.28 4.22
C ILE A 66 5.16 32.13 3.30
N HIS A 67 3.87 31.76 3.22
CA HIS A 67 3.38 30.76 2.29
C HIS A 67 3.68 31.15 0.83
N LYS A 68 3.36 32.39 0.43
CA LYS A 68 3.64 32.89 -0.93
C LYS A 68 5.12 32.79 -1.32
N ASN A 69 6.01 33.12 -0.39
CA ASN A 69 7.46 33.05 -0.64
C ASN A 69 7.95 31.61 -0.76
N ILE A 70 7.42 30.68 0.04
CA ILE A 70 7.76 29.25 -0.05
C ILE A 70 7.16 28.62 -1.30
N TYR A 71 5.91 28.94 -1.65
CA TYR A 71 5.22 28.42 -2.84
C TYR A 71 6.02 28.69 -4.12
N ARG A 72 6.66 29.86 -4.23
CA ARG A 72 7.54 30.23 -5.35
C ARG A 72 8.81 29.37 -5.46
N LEU A 73 9.21 28.70 -4.39
CA LEU A 73 10.39 27.83 -4.35
C LEU A 73 10.06 26.37 -4.70
N ILE A 74 8.78 26.04 -4.86
CA ILE A 74 8.32 24.68 -5.14
C ILE A 74 8.45 24.39 -6.64
N THR A 75 9.02 23.24 -6.97
CA THR A 75 9.16 22.80 -8.37
C THR A 75 7.81 22.41 -8.96
N ASN A 76 7.65 22.54 -10.28
CA ASN A 76 6.39 22.23 -10.98
C ASN A 76 5.85 20.82 -10.67
N ASP A 77 6.75 19.85 -10.50
CA ASP A 77 6.40 18.46 -10.20
C ASP A 77 5.77 18.29 -8.81
N LEU A 78 6.07 19.21 -7.88
CA LEU A 78 5.56 19.21 -6.52
C LEU A 78 4.30 20.07 -6.36
N LEU A 79 4.02 21.03 -7.26
CA LEU A 79 2.84 21.91 -7.19
C LEU A 79 1.51 21.15 -7.10
N LYS A 80 1.42 19.95 -7.70
CA LYS A 80 0.21 19.11 -7.60
C LYS A 80 -0.15 18.65 -6.18
N TYR A 81 0.78 18.75 -5.24
CA TYR A 81 0.59 18.41 -3.82
C TYR A 81 0.34 19.66 -2.95
N TYR A 82 0.41 20.86 -3.52
CA TYR A 82 0.26 22.13 -2.82
C TYR A 82 -0.97 22.86 -3.35
N LYS A 83 -1.92 23.21 -2.47
CA LYS A 83 -3.08 24.04 -2.84
C LYS A 83 -2.70 25.52 -2.71
N GLU A 84 -3.15 26.34 -3.65
CA GLU A 84 -2.73 27.75 -3.80
C GLU A 84 -2.97 28.63 -2.56
N ASP A 85 -3.91 28.24 -1.70
CA ASP A 85 -4.29 29.04 -0.53
C ASP A 85 -3.60 28.61 0.76
N ASP A 86 -3.32 27.31 0.93
CA ASP A 86 -2.86 26.72 2.20
C ASP A 86 -1.85 25.58 1.97
N LEU A 87 -0.68 25.67 2.63
CA LEU A 87 0.18 24.50 2.83
C LEU A 87 -0.33 23.69 4.02
N ILE A 88 -1.11 22.64 3.73
CA ILE A 88 -1.57 21.68 4.73
C ILE A 88 -0.71 20.42 4.62
N LEU A 89 0.12 20.18 5.62
CA LEU A 89 0.83 18.92 5.77
C LEU A 89 0.09 18.07 6.80
N THR A 90 -0.48 16.94 6.37
CA THR A 90 -1.05 15.93 7.25
C THR A 90 -0.19 14.68 7.24
N ALA A 91 -0.19 13.91 8.34
CA ALA A 91 0.52 12.64 8.39
C ALA A 91 0.06 11.65 7.28
N ARG A 92 -1.16 11.80 6.76
CA ARG A 92 -1.71 10.98 5.67
C ARG A 92 -1.07 11.26 4.32
N ASP A 93 -0.51 12.46 4.13
CA ASP A 93 0.21 12.83 2.91
C ASP A 93 1.57 12.11 2.80
N PHE A 94 2.13 11.73 3.95
CA PHE A 94 3.39 10.98 4.04
C PHE A 94 3.19 9.46 4.20
N TYR A 95 2.04 9.05 4.76
CA TYR A 95 1.71 7.64 5.03
C TYR A 95 0.30 7.31 4.53
N GLN A 96 0.22 6.78 3.30
CA GLN A 96 -1.03 6.22 2.76
C GLN A 96 -1.36 4.89 3.45
N ASN A 97 -2.29 4.91 4.40
CA ASN A 97 -2.92 3.69 4.91
C ASN A 97 -4.36 3.63 4.40
N SER A 98 -4.64 2.68 3.52
CA SER A 98 -6.00 2.39 2.99
C SER A 98 -6.88 1.63 3.99
N TYR A 99 -6.34 1.27 5.14
CA TYR A 99 -7.04 0.46 6.14
C TYR A 99 -7.78 1.35 7.15
N SER A 100 -9.10 1.42 7.01
CA SER A 100 -9.98 1.97 8.04
C SER A 100 -10.43 0.83 8.95
N PHE A 101 -10.01 0.85 10.22
CA PHE A 101 -10.52 -0.05 11.25
C PHE A 101 -11.97 0.35 11.58
N SER A 102 -12.92 0.02 10.69
CA SER A 102 -14.30 0.54 10.73
C SER A 102 -15.25 -0.26 11.64
N GLN A 103 -14.72 -1.07 12.55
CA GLN A 103 -15.47 -1.52 13.71
C GLN A 103 -14.80 -0.91 14.93
N ASP A 104 -15.41 0.14 15.47
CA ASP A 104 -14.98 0.68 16.76
C ASP A 104 -15.26 -0.40 17.81
N ILE A 105 -14.21 -1.10 18.25
CA ILE A 105 -14.23 -2.05 19.34
C ILE A 105 -14.63 -1.29 20.63
N GLN A 106 -15.82 -1.56 21.16
CA GLN A 106 -16.41 -0.80 22.26
C GLN A 106 -16.01 -1.31 23.64
N ASN A 107 -15.59 -2.58 23.74
CA ASN A 107 -15.32 -3.24 25.00
C ASN A 107 -14.27 -4.36 24.87
N GLN A 108 -13.83 -4.87 26.02
CA GLN A 108 -12.80 -5.91 26.11
C GLN A 108 -13.22 -7.22 25.41
N GLU A 109 -14.50 -7.58 25.49
CA GLU A 109 -15.03 -8.81 24.88
C GLU A 109 -14.97 -8.74 23.34
N GLU A 110 -15.36 -7.61 22.76
CA GLU A 110 -15.22 -7.37 21.32
C GLU A 110 -13.76 -7.37 20.86
N LEU A 111 -12.83 -6.86 21.69
CA LEU A 111 -11.39 -6.92 21.40
C LEU A 111 -10.90 -8.37 21.37
N GLU A 112 -11.33 -9.19 22.33
CA GLU A 112 -10.94 -10.60 22.43
C GLU A 112 -11.50 -11.42 21.27
N ILE A 113 -12.75 -11.17 20.86
CA ILE A 113 -13.34 -11.77 19.67
C ILE A 113 -12.55 -11.38 18.42
N TYR A 114 -12.27 -10.08 18.26
CA TYR A 114 -11.49 -9.59 17.13
C TYR A 114 -10.10 -10.24 17.06
N LEU A 115 -9.37 -10.27 18.18
CA LEU A 115 -8.04 -10.88 18.24
C LEU A 115 -8.09 -12.39 17.97
N SER A 116 -9.13 -13.08 18.44
CA SER A 116 -9.36 -14.51 18.17
C SER A 116 -9.58 -14.77 16.69
N GLU A 117 -10.46 -14.01 16.03
CA GLU A 117 -10.70 -14.13 14.59
C GLU A 117 -9.46 -13.75 13.77
N PHE A 118 -8.77 -12.67 14.15
CA PHE A 118 -7.51 -12.28 13.53
C PHE A 118 -6.47 -13.40 13.62
N LEU A 119 -6.31 -14.01 14.80
CA LEU A 119 -5.38 -15.12 15.00
C LEU A 119 -5.75 -16.36 14.18
N LYS A 120 -7.05 -16.66 14.03
CA LYS A 120 -7.52 -17.74 13.14
C LYS A 120 -7.15 -17.45 11.69
N CYS A 121 -7.36 -16.22 11.23
CA CYS A 121 -6.95 -15.80 9.88
C CYS A 121 -5.43 -15.94 9.71
N VAL A 122 -4.62 -15.41 10.62
CA VAL A 122 -3.15 -15.51 10.54
C VAL A 122 -2.71 -16.97 10.49
N LYS A 123 -3.25 -17.83 11.36
CA LYS A 123 -2.94 -19.27 11.35
C LYS A 123 -3.31 -19.92 10.03
N PHE A 124 -4.49 -19.62 9.47
CA PHE A 124 -4.88 -20.13 8.17
C PHE A 124 -3.89 -19.72 7.07
N TYR A 125 -3.48 -18.46 7.01
CA TYR A 125 -2.47 -18.03 6.03
C TYR A 125 -1.12 -18.73 6.26
N GLU A 126 -0.68 -18.85 7.50
CA GLU A 126 0.59 -19.49 7.88
C GLU A 126 0.62 -20.98 7.55
N THR A 127 -0.47 -21.71 7.79
CA THR A 127 -0.50 -23.17 7.61
C THR A 127 -0.99 -23.62 6.25
N GLU A 128 -1.90 -22.86 5.61
CA GLU A 128 -2.54 -23.28 4.37
C GLU A 128 -2.07 -22.51 3.14
N ILE A 129 -1.79 -21.22 3.26
CA ILE A 129 -1.52 -20.35 2.10
C ILE A 129 -0.02 -20.20 1.85
N PHE A 130 0.76 -19.79 2.85
CA PHE A 130 2.20 -19.55 2.68
C PHE A 130 2.99 -20.80 2.26
N PRO A 131 2.70 -22.01 2.76
CA PRO A 131 3.36 -23.21 2.28
C PRO A 131 3.08 -23.44 0.79
N LYS A 132 1.86 -23.19 0.32
CA LYS A 132 1.47 -23.31 -1.10
C LYS A 132 2.12 -22.24 -1.98
N LEU A 133 2.29 -21.02 -1.46
CA LEU A 133 2.96 -19.92 -2.18
C LEU A 133 4.48 -20.09 -2.27
N THR A 134 5.06 -20.95 -1.44
CA THR A 134 6.50 -21.25 -1.43
C THR A 134 6.84 -22.59 -2.08
N ASP A 135 5.84 -23.44 -2.32
CA ASP A 135 5.97 -24.70 -3.05
C ASP A 135 5.92 -24.47 -4.58
N ILE A 136 7.06 -24.60 -5.23
CA ILE A 136 7.19 -24.41 -6.68
C ILE A 136 6.31 -25.38 -7.50
N ARG A 137 6.05 -26.59 -7.00
CA ARG A 137 5.22 -27.59 -7.70
C ARG A 137 3.76 -27.20 -7.63
N PHE A 138 3.30 -26.78 -6.46
CA PHE A 138 1.94 -26.24 -6.31
C PHE A 138 1.72 -25.03 -7.21
N LEU A 139 2.67 -24.09 -7.24
CA LEU A 139 2.61 -22.92 -8.11
C LEU A 139 2.57 -23.32 -9.59
N ALA A 140 3.33 -24.34 -9.99
CA ALA A 140 3.32 -24.83 -11.37
C ALA A 140 2.03 -25.53 -11.77
N GLU A 141 1.41 -26.31 -10.88
CA GLU A 141 0.05 -26.85 -11.08
C GLU A 141 -0.99 -25.73 -11.19
N PHE A 142 -0.90 -24.72 -10.33
CA PHE A 142 -1.80 -23.57 -10.39
C PHE A 142 -1.67 -22.84 -11.73
N VAL A 143 -0.46 -22.43 -12.12
CA VAL A 143 -0.21 -21.78 -13.42
C VAL A 143 -0.58 -22.68 -14.59
N GLY A 144 -0.28 -23.97 -14.49
CA GLY A 144 -0.52 -24.99 -15.52
C GLY A 144 -1.97 -25.47 -15.63
N SER A 145 -2.85 -25.01 -14.74
CA SER A 145 -4.27 -25.37 -14.74
C SER A 145 -5.05 -24.80 -15.93
N VAL A 146 -4.53 -23.75 -16.57
CA VAL A 146 -5.10 -23.16 -17.79
C VAL A 146 -4.14 -23.29 -18.98
N PRO A 147 -4.67 -23.51 -20.20
CA PRO A 147 -3.88 -23.48 -21.42
C PRO A 147 -3.31 -22.08 -21.69
N PHE A 148 -2.27 -21.99 -22.53
CA PHE A 148 -1.59 -20.73 -22.82
C PHE A 148 -2.54 -19.68 -23.42
N GLU A 149 -3.50 -20.07 -24.25
CA GLU A 149 -4.52 -19.18 -24.80
C GLU A 149 -5.30 -18.40 -23.73
N ASN A 150 -5.51 -19.03 -22.57
CA ASN A 150 -6.22 -18.47 -21.42
C ASN A 150 -5.27 -18.01 -20.32
N ASN A 151 -3.98 -17.81 -20.64
CA ASN A 151 -2.98 -17.51 -19.62
C ASN A 151 -3.36 -16.27 -18.78
N LEU A 152 -4.10 -15.30 -19.33
CA LEU A 152 -4.50 -14.07 -18.62
C LEU A 152 -5.49 -14.31 -17.48
N GLU A 153 -6.15 -15.47 -17.44
CA GLU A 153 -7.05 -15.86 -16.33
C GLU A 153 -6.29 -16.06 -15.01
N ILE A 154 -4.98 -16.33 -15.10
CA ILE A 154 -4.11 -16.52 -13.94
C ILE A 154 -3.10 -15.37 -13.85
N VAL A 155 -3.05 -14.70 -12.70
CA VAL A 155 -2.17 -13.56 -12.48
C VAL A 155 -1.08 -13.91 -11.46
N VAL A 156 0.19 -13.80 -11.88
CA VAL A 156 1.37 -14.00 -11.02
C VAL A 156 2.12 -12.68 -10.72
N GLY A 157 1.42 -11.56 -10.90
CA GLY A 157 1.91 -10.20 -10.64
C GLY A 157 2.93 -9.67 -11.65
N GLY A 158 2.96 -8.35 -11.79
CA GLY A 158 3.73 -7.64 -12.83
C GLY A 158 2.93 -7.46 -14.11
N THR A 159 3.41 -6.58 -14.99
CA THR A 159 2.82 -6.32 -16.31
C THR A 159 3.45 -7.20 -17.38
N TYR A 160 2.84 -7.25 -18.56
CA TYR A 160 3.48 -7.86 -19.73
C TYR A 160 4.82 -7.16 -20.02
N PRO A 161 5.89 -7.91 -20.40
CA PRO A 161 5.97 -9.37 -20.54
C PRO A 161 6.36 -10.12 -19.25
N VAL A 162 6.71 -9.38 -18.19
CA VAL A 162 7.20 -9.93 -16.91
C VAL A 162 6.26 -10.99 -16.33
N THR A 163 4.94 -10.76 -16.41
CA THR A 163 3.96 -11.73 -15.91
C THR A 163 4.04 -13.08 -16.63
N ILE A 164 4.27 -13.10 -17.96
CA ILE A 164 4.34 -14.35 -18.73
C ILE A 164 5.71 -15.02 -18.53
N PHE A 165 6.78 -14.24 -18.41
CA PHE A 165 8.11 -14.75 -18.07
C PHE A 165 8.13 -15.48 -16.73
N LYS A 166 7.46 -14.92 -15.72
CA LYS A 166 7.29 -15.59 -14.42
C LYS A 166 6.54 -16.92 -14.54
N LYS A 167 5.42 -16.95 -15.27
CA LYS A 167 4.65 -18.19 -15.50
C LYS A 167 5.52 -19.27 -16.13
N LEU A 168 6.32 -18.89 -17.12
CA LEU A 168 7.23 -19.81 -17.79
C LEU A 168 8.29 -20.38 -16.83
N ALA A 169 8.90 -19.52 -16.00
CA ALA A 169 9.86 -19.94 -14.98
C ALA A 169 9.24 -20.88 -13.94
N ILE A 170 8.04 -20.54 -13.45
CA ILE A 170 7.27 -21.36 -12.52
C ILE A 170 7.00 -22.76 -13.10
N LEU A 171 6.51 -22.82 -14.34
CA LEU A 171 6.23 -24.09 -15.02
C LEU A 171 7.49 -24.95 -15.20
N LYS A 172 8.62 -24.32 -15.58
CA LYS A 172 9.89 -25.05 -15.73
C LYS A 172 10.38 -25.60 -14.40
N TRP A 173 10.48 -24.75 -13.39
CA TRP A 173 11.05 -25.13 -12.11
C TRP A 173 10.13 -26.07 -11.32
N GLY A 174 8.82 -26.01 -11.51
CA GLY A 174 7.89 -26.99 -10.98
C GLY A 174 7.77 -28.27 -11.80
N ASN A 175 8.54 -28.40 -12.89
CA ASN A 175 8.56 -29.56 -13.79
C ASN A 175 7.18 -29.91 -14.38
N HIS A 176 6.42 -28.89 -14.80
CA HIS A 176 5.07 -29.06 -15.33
C HIS A 176 5.08 -29.25 -16.86
N PRO A 177 4.28 -30.19 -17.42
CA PRO A 177 4.31 -30.55 -18.83
C PRO A 177 3.96 -29.41 -19.80
N ARG A 178 3.17 -28.43 -19.35
CA ARG A 178 2.81 -27.25 -20.16
C ARG A 178 3.95 -26.22 -20.34
N TYR A 179 5.13 -26.44 -19.77
CA TYR A 179 6.28 -25.55 -20.00
C TYR A 179 6.55 -25.33 -21.50
N GLU A 180 6.56 -26.40 -22.30
CA GLU A 180 6.82 -26.28 -23.74
C GLU A 180 5.70 -25.55 -24.49
N GLU A 181 4.45 -25.75 -24.09
CA GLU A 181 3.30 -25.03 -24.63
C GLU A 181 3.43 -23.52 -24.37
N TYR A 182 3.72 -23.14 -23.12
CA TYR A 182 3.89 -21.74 -22.74
C TYR A 182 5.12 -21.10 -23.39
N LYS A 183 6.21 -21.86 -23.55
CA LYS A 183 7.41 -21.42 -24.26
C LYS A 183 7.10 -21.08 -25.71
N GLN A 184 6.37 -21.96 -26.41
CA GLN A 184 5.99 -21.75 -27.81
C GLN A 184 5.00 -20.59 -27.96
N GLY A 185 3.96 -20.56 -27.13
CA GLY A 185 2.95 -19.50 -27.17
C GLY A 185 3.54 -18.11 -26.94
N LEU A 186 4.43 -17.97 -25.95
CA LEU A 186 5.11 -16.70 -25.68
C LEU A 186 6.07 -16.30 -26.80
N ALA A 187 6.79 -17.24 -27.41
CA ALA A 187 7.62 -16.94 -28.56
C ALA A 187 6.77 -16.34 -29.70
N THR A 188 5.61 -16.92 -29.99
CA THR A 188 4.67 -16.39 -31.00
C THR A 188 4.18 -14.99 -30.64
N PHE A 189 3.73 -14.75 -29.40
CA PHE A 189 3.27 -13.42 -28.97
C PHE A 189 4.35 -12.35 -29.09
N ILE A 190 5.59 -12.67 -28.76
CA ILE A 190 6.71 -11.73 -28.92
C ILE A 190 6.97 -11.42 -30.40
N GLU A 191 6.85 -12.40 -31.30
CA GLU A 191 6.98 -12.16 -32.73
C GLU A 191 5.82 -11.29 -33.27
N GLU A 192 4.60 -11.47 -32.75
CA GLU A 192 3.45 -10.62 -33.06
C GLU A 192 3.65 -9.17 -32.60
N ASP A 193 4.33 -8.92 -31.48
CA ASP A 193 4.64 -7.58 -30.99
C ASP A 193 5.51 -6.76 -31.96
N PHE A 194 6.30 -7.40 -32.83
CA PHE A 194 7.04 -6.68 -33.88
C PHE A 194 6.13 -6.09 -34.96
N LEU A 195 4.91 -6.60 -35.08
CA LEU A 195 3.91 -6.15 -36.05
C LEU A 195 2.98 -5.09 -35.45
N ASP A 196 2.88 -4.99 -34.12
CA ASP A 196 2.06 -3.99 -33.44
C ASP A 196 2.84 -2.67 -33.26
N PRO A 197 2.38 -1.54 -33.86
CA PRO A 197 3.01 -0.23 -33.66
C PRO A 197 3.15 0.19 -32.20
N LYS A 198 2.30 -0.31 -31.30
CA LYS A 198 2.35 -0.02 -29.87
C LYS A 198 3.60 -0.58 -29.19
N TYR A 199 4.10 -1.72 -29.65
CA TYR A 199 5.21 -2.45 -29.01
C TYR A 199 6.46 -2.51 -29.88
N GLN A 200 6.48 -1.85 -31.02
CA GLN A 200 7.58 -1.90 -31.98
C GLN A 200 8.95 -1.53 -31.37
N GLN A 201 8.99 -0.65 -30.37
CA GLN A 201 10.23 -0.25 -29.70
C GLN A 201 10.66 -1.28 -28.64
N GLU A 202 9.70 -1.90 -27.95
CA GLU A 202 9.93 -2.83 -26.86
C GLU A 202 10.07 -4.29 -27.30
N ALA A 203 9.52 -4.68 -28.44
CA ALA A 203 9.57 -6.05 -28.97
C ALA A 203 11.00 -6.62 -29.07
N PRO A 204 12.02 -5.86 -29.53
CA PRO A 204 13.41 -6.33 -29.48
C PRO A 204 13.92 -6.62 -28.06
N LEU A 205 13.49 -5.83 -27.06
CA LEU A 205 13.84 -6.03 -25.66
C LEU A 205 13.14 -7.27 -25.10
N TYR A 206 11.88 -7.49 -25.47
CA TYR A 206 11.11 -8.66 -25.07
C TYR A 206 11.73 -9.94 -25.61
N LYS A 207 12.07 -9.97 -26.90
CA LYS A 207 12.76 -11.10 -27.53
C LYS A 207 14.09 -11.43 -26.86
N LYS A 208 14.94 -10.42 -26.65
CA LYS A 208 16.23 -10.60 -25.95
C LYS A 208 16.04 -11.08 -24.52
N GLY A 209 15.02 -10.59 -23.82
CA GLY A 209 14.67 -11.03 -22.46
C GLY A 209 14.22 -12.49 -22.43
N PHE A 210 13.37 -12.88 -23.37
CA PHE A 210 12.88 -14.24 -23.52
C PHE A 210 14.01 -15.24 -23.82
N GLU A 211 14.87 -14.95 -24.79
CA GLU A 211 16.02 -15.82 -25.14
C GLU A 211 16.95 -16.04 -23.94
N LYS A 212 17.24 -14.97 -23.18
CA LYS A 212 18.03 -15.06 -21.95
C LYS A 212 17.35 -15.92 -20.88
N LEU A 213 16.04 -15.74 -20.70
CA LEU A 213 15.27 -16.52 -19.74
C LEU A 213 15.28 -18.02 -20.11
N ILE A 214 15.02 -18.37 -21.37
CA ILE A 214 15.06 -19.75 -21.84
C ILE A 214 16.44 -20.36 -21.60
N TYR A 215 17.50 -19.65 -21.97
CA TYR A 215 18.86 -20.13 -21.73
C TYR A 215 19.09 -20.44 -20.25
N HIS A 216 18.73 -19.52 -19.36
CA HIS A 216 18.85 -19.70 -17.91
C HIS A 216 18.04 -20.92 -17.43
N LEU A 217 16.77 -20.99 -17.78
CA LEU A 217 15.84 -22.05 -17.37
C LEU A 217 16.23 -23.46 -17.84
N GLU A 218 16.94 -23.58 -18.96
CA GLU A 218 17.28 -24.87 -19.57
C GLU A 218 18.72 -25.31 -19.29
N ASN A 219 19.61 -24.40 -18.90
CA ASN A 219 21.03 -24.69 -18.73
C ASN A 219 21.53 -24.47 -17.30
N GLU A 220 20.79 -23.74 -16.46
CA GLU A 220 21.17 -23.52 -15.06
C GLU A 220 20.41 -24.46 -14.10
N PRO A 221 20.99 -24.78 -12.93
CA PRO A 221 20.33 -25.62 -11.93
C PRO A 221 19.02 -24.99 -11.45
N ASN A 222 18.00 -25.84 -11.24
CA ASN A 222 16.75 -25.41 -10.63
C ASN A 222 16.99 -25.05 -9.15
N PRO A 223 16.73 -23.81 -8.71
CA PRO A 223 17.00 -23.40 -7.34
C PRO A 223 16.05 -24.01 -6.30
N PHE A 224 15.00 -24.71 -6.74
CA PHE A 224 13.98 -25.33 -5.88
C PHE A 224 14.10 -26.87 -5.79
N LEU A 225 15.12 -27.46 -6.39
CA LEU A 225 15.40 -28.91 -6.36
C LEU A 225 16.69 -29.22 -5.60
#